data_AF-A0AB37MKM7-F1
#
_entry.id   AF-A0AB37MKM7-F1
#
_cell.length_a   1.000
_cell.length_b   1.000
_cell.length_c   1.000
_cell.angle_alpha   90.00
_cell.angle_beta   90.00
_cell.angle_gamma   90.00
#
_symmetry.space_group_name_H-M   'P 1'
#
loop_
_entity.id
_entity.type
_entity.pdbx_description
1 polymer ?
#
loop_
_entity_poly.entity_id
_entity_poly.type
_entity_poly.pdbx_seq_one_letter_code
_entity_poly.pdbx_strand_id
1 'polypeptide(L)'
;MKTLLNLYWNIMFYCTYTLLFYLFNRLLNPIYWLQNKKVRLRLNEYINNIVSFLNKREVDERGIDSGIIIFSTSYICAHTLCFLSFIFWLIYKITRVNVIQMAFNNMLVLSIFFVIICAVIYITNYLFLFKKNKYEFFFVKFNTDKKYTLYYGIFLFSLTMQCILVWIMISC
;
A
#
# COMPACT_ATOMS: atom_id res chain seq x y z
N MET A 1 -7.89 -0.12 21.75
CA MET A 1 -7.89 0.72 20.51
C MET A 1 -6.58 0.68 19.73
N LYS A 2 -5.41 0.98 20.32
CA LYS A 2 -4.10 0.94 19.61
C LYS A 2 -3.80 -0.42 18.96
N THR A 3 -4.21 -1.53 19.57
CA THR A 3 -4.01 -2.89 19.05
C THR A 3 -4.85 -3.19 17.81
N LEU A 4 -6.12 -2.77 17.78
CA LEU A 4 -7.02 -3.01 16.65
C LEU A 4 -6.64 -2.19 15.42
N LEU A 5 -6.34 -0.90 15.61
CA LEU A 5 -5.91 -0.01 14.53
C LEU A 5 -4.57 -0.45 13.94
N ASN A 6 -3.65 -0.92 14.81
CA ASN A 6 -2.38 -1.49 14.37
C ASN A 6 -2.58 -2.79 13.57
N LEU A 7 -3.48 -3.66 14.01
CA LEU A 7 -3.83 -4.87 13.26
C LEU A 7 -4.41 -4.52 11.89
N TYR A 8 -5.36 -3.57 11.84
CA TYR A 8 -5.99 -3.10 10.61
C TYR A 8 -4.97 -2.60 9.58
N TRP A 9 -4.10 -1.66 9.96
CA TRP A 9 -3.08 -1.11 9.04
C TRP A 9 -2.10 -2.18 8.54
N ASN A 10 -1.71 -3.12 9.41
CA ASN A 10 -0.84 -4.21 9.00
C ASN A 10 -1.55 -5.22 8.07
N ILE A 11 -2.85 -5.47 8.25
CA ILE A 11 -3.66 -6.26 7.29
C ILE A 11 -3.71 -5.55 5.95
N MET A 12 -4.02 -4.25 5.92
CA MET A 12 -4.05 -3.47 4.68
C MET A 12 -2.70 -3.53 3.95
N PHE A 13 -1.60 -3.32 4.69
CA PHE A 13 -0.25 -3.41 4.14
C PHE A 13 0.06 -4.80 3.57
N TYR A 14 -0.20 -5.84 4.34
CA TYR A 14 0.06 -7.22 3.97
C TYR A 14 -0.73 -7.64 2.72
N CYS A 15 -2.03 -7.35 2.68
CA CYS A 15 -2.88 -7.65 1.53
C CYS A 15 -2.41 -6.90 0.28
N THR A 16 -2.08 -5.61 0.41
CA THR A 16 -1.60 -4.80 -0.72
C THR A 16 -0.26 -5.32 -1.22
N TYR A 17 0.71 -5.58 -0.31
CA TYR A 17 2.00 -6.13 -0.66
C TYR A 17 1.85 -7.47 -1.37
N THR A 18 1.06 -8.39 -0.83
CA THR A 18 0.90 -9.74 -1.40
C THR A 18 0.25 -9.68 -2.78
N LEU A 19 -0.73 -8.79 -2.96
CA LEU A 19 -1.39 -8.60 -4.25
C LEU A 19 -0.46 -7.96 -5.28
N LEU A 20 0.29 -6.91 -4.89
CA LEU A 20 1.30 -6.29 -5.76
C LEU A 20 2.43 -7.27 -6.09
N PHE A 21 2.86 -8.07 -5.13
CA PHE A 21 3.86 -9.12 -5.35
C PHE A 21 3.38 -10.14 -6.35
N TYR A 22 2.15 -10.62 -6.21
CA TYR A 22 1.56 -11.52 -7.19
C TYR A 22 1.42 -10.86 -8.57
N LEU A 23 0.97 -9.61 -8.62
CA LEU A 23 0.78 -8.86 -9.87
C LEU A 23 2.10 -8.65 -10.60
N PHE A 24 3.09 -8.06 -9.92
CA PHE A 24 4.38 -7.75 -10.54
C PHE A 24 5.19 -9.01 -10.82
N ASN A 25 5.35 -9.91 -9.85
CA ASN A 25 6.25 -11.05 -10.01
C ASN A 25 5.65 -12.23 -10.76
N ARG A 26 4.32 -12.34 -10.87
CA ARG A 26 3.68 -13.49 -11.53
C ARG A 26 2.90 -13.11 -12.79
N LEU A 27 2.05 -12.10 -12.73
CA LEU A 27 1.20 -11.73 -13.86
C LEU A 27 1.96 -10.88 -14.87
N LEU A 28 2.69 -9.86 -14.42
CA LEU A 28 3.35 -8.87 -15.26
C LEU A 28 4.81 -9.16 -15.54
N ASN A 29 5.46 -10.08 -14.82
CA ASN A 29 6.88 -10.40 -15.03
C ASN A 29 7.05 -11.39 -16.20
N PRO A 30 7.49 -10.96 -17.40
CA PRO A 30 7.72 -11.89 -18.51
C PRO A 30 8.84 -12.88 -18.20
N ILE A 31 9.78 -12.55 -17.31
CA ILE A 31 10.88 -13.45 -16.90
C ILE A 31 10.31 -14.68 -16.18
N TYR A 32 9.33 -14.49 -15.31
CA TYR A 32 8.61 -15.58 -14.65
C TYR A 32 7.98 -16.54 -15.68
N TRP A 33 7.45 -16.00 -16.79
CA TRP A 33 6.82 -16.81 -17.85
C TRP A 33 7.85 -17.60 -18.65
N LEU A 34 9.02 -17.00 -18.88
CA LEU A 34 10.16 -17.63 -19.54
C LEU A 34 10.77 -18.78 -18.73
N GLN A 35 10.55 -18.83 -17.40
CA GLN A 35 10.98 -19.93 -16.54
C GLN A 35 10.17 -21.22 -16.75
N ASN A 36 9.04 -21.18 -17.46
CA ASN A 36 8.27 -22.38 -17.75
C ASN A 36 9.15 -23.39 -18.48
N LYS A 37 9.25 -24.61 -17.95
CA LYS A 37 10.19 -25.65 -18.41
C LYS A 37 10.11 -25.89 -19.93
N LYS A 38 8.89 -25.82 -20.50
CA LYS A 38 8.67 -25.96 -21.95
C LYS A 38 9.20 -24.78 -22.78
N VAL A 39 9.13 -23.56 -22.24
CA VAL A 39 9.62 -22.33 -22.89
C VAL A 39 11.13 -22.24 -22.74
N ARG A 40 11.66 -22.52 -21.54
CA ARG A 40 13.09 -22.51 -21.24
C ARG A 40 13.92 -23.45 -22.12
N LEU A 41 13.37 -24.62 -22.47
CA LEU A 41 13.99 -25.58 -23.40
C LEU A 41 14.06 -25.06 -24.85
N ARG A 42 13.24 -24.06 -25.21
CA ARG A 42 13.25 -23.42 -26.54
C ARG A 42 14.09 -22.13 -26.58
N LEU A 43 14.63 -21.69 -25.45
CA LEU A 43 15.44 -20.47 -25.35
C LEU A 43 16.93 -20.78 -25.55
N ASN A 44 17.63 -19.87 -26.23
CA ASN A 44 19.08 -19.95 -26.40
C ASN A 44 19.82 -19.81 -25.05
N GLU A 45 21.02 -20.37 -24.95
CA GLU A 45 21.87 -20.40 -23.75
C GLU A 45 22.14 -18.99 -23.21
N TYR A 46 22.36 -18.02 -24.10
CA TYR A 46 22.51 -16.60 -23.74
C TYR A 46 21.29 -16.03 -23.00
N ILE A 47 20.07 -16.33 -23.47
CA ILE A 47 18.82 -15.88 -22.84
C ILE A 47 18.63 -16.58 -21.49
N ASN A 48 18.98 -17.86 -21.40
CA ASN A 48 18.95 -18.60 -20.14
C ASN A 48 19.88 -17.99 -19.08
N ASN A 49 21.07 -17.53 -19.49
CA ASN A 49 22.01 -16.85 -18.59
C ASN A 49 21.45 -15.51 -18.10
N ILE A 50 20.85 -14.70 -18.98
CA ILE A 50 20.19 -13.44 -18.60
C ILE A 50 19.05 -13.67 -17.61
N VAL A 51 18.15 -14.63 -17.88
CA VAL A 51 17.04 -14.99 -16.98
C VAL A 51 17.56 -15.43 -15.61
N SER A 52 18.62 -16.24 -15.57
CA SER A 52 19.23 -16.70 -14.31
C SER A 52 19.86 -15.56 -13.50
N PHE A 53 20.43 -14.56 -14.18
CA PHE A 53 21.02 -13.39 -13.55
C PHE A 53 19.97 -12.44 -12.97
N LEU A 54 18.89 -12.20 -13.70
CA LEU A 54 17.78 -11.35 -13.25
C LEU A 54 17.08 -11.94 -12.03
N ASN A 55 16.85 -13.26 -12.01
CA ASN A 55 16.26 -13.96 -10.85
C ASN A 55 17.05 -13.78 -9.55
N LYS A 56 18.38 -13.64 -9.61
CA LYS A 56 19.21 -13.43 -8.42
C LYS A 56 19.03 -12.03 -7.80
N ARG A 57 18.49 -11.06 -8.53
CA ARG A 57 18.32 -9.68 -8.07
C ARG A 57 16.91 -9.36 -7.54
N GLU A 58 15.91 -10.20 -7.85
CA GLU A 58 14.50 -9.89 -7.54
C GLU A 58 14.12 -10.09 -6.05
N VAL A 59 14.98 -10.71 -5.23
CA VAL A 59 14.63 -11.06 -3.84
C VAL A 59 15.78 -10.68 -2.91
N ASP A 60 15.53 -9.77 -1.97
CA ASP A 60 16.45 -9.43 -0.88
C ASP A 60 16.76 -10.67 -0.01
N GLU A 61 17.83 -10.67 0.78
CA GLU A 61 18.24 -11.81 1.63
C GLU A 61 17.13 -12.30 2.57
N ARG A 62 16.13 -11.44 2.82
CA ARG A 62 14.96 -11.69 3.68
C ARG A 62 13.74 -12.27 2.96
N GLY A 63 13.78 -12.44 1.63
CA GLY A 63 12.63 -12.91 0.86
C GLY A 63 11.59 -11.83 0.51
N ILE A 64 11.90 -10.54 0.73
CA ILE A 64 10.97 -9.43 0.58
C ILE A 64 11.47 -8.47 -0.50
N ASP A 65 10.60 -8.09 -1.43
CA ASP A 65 10.92 -7.16 -2.51
C ASP A 65 10.75 -5.71 -2.02
N SER A 66 11.86 -4.97 -1.97
CA SER A 66 11.91 -3.59 -1.50
C SER A 66 11.13 -2.63 -2.39
N GLY A 67 11.08 -2.87 -3.70
CA GLY A 67 10.26 -2.11 -4.63
C GLY A 67 8.77 -2.28 -4.32
N ILE A 68 8.33 -3.52 -4.08
CA ILE A 68 6.94 -3.81 -3.74
C ILE A 68 6.57 -3.21 -2.37
N ILE A 69 7.49 -3.16 -1.40
CA ILE A 69 7.27 -2.44 -0.14
C ILE A 69 6.98 -0.96 -0.38
N ILE A 70 7.71 -0.30 -1.28
CA ILE A 70 7.50 1.12 -1.59
C ILE A 70 6.10 1.32 -2.18
N PHE A 71 5.71 0.49 -3.16
CA PHE A 71 4.38 0.56 -3.77
C PHE A 71 3.26 0.26 -2.77
N SER A 72 3.40 -0.76 -1.92
CA SER A 72 2.39 -1.08 -0.90
C SER A 72 2.28 0.04 0.15
N THR A 73 3.39 0.70 0.49
CA THR A 73 3.39 1.87 1.36
C THR A 73 2.67 3.05 0.72
N SER A 74 2.87 3.27 -0.59
CA SER A 74 2.19 4.35 -1.33
C SER A 74 0.67 4.19 -1.32
N TYR A 75 0.16 2.95 -1.43
CA TYR A 75 -1.26 2.66 -1.28
C TYR A 75 -1.77 3.06 0.11
N ILE A 76 -1.01 2.77 1.17
CA ILE A 76 -1.39 3.19 2.54
C ILE A 76 -1.41 4.71 2.68
N CYS A 77 -0.47 5.41 2.05
CA CYS A 77 -0.52 6.88 1.97
C CYS A 77 -1.80 7.36 1.29
N ALA A 78 -2.17 6.79 0.15
CA ALA A 78 -3.43 7.14 -0.53
C ALA A 78 -4.66 6.81 0.33
N HIS A 79 -4.62 5.67 1.02
CA HIS A 79 -5.67 5.18 1.90
C HIS A 79 -5.89 6.11 3.10
N THR A 80 -4.81 6.55 3.76
CA THR A 80 -4.85 7.57 4.83
C THR A 80 -5.35 8.92 4.32
N LEU A 81 -4.91 9.36 3.14
CA LEU A 81 -5.37 10.60 2.51
C LEU A 81 -6.88 10.59 2.26
N CYS A 82 -7.44 9.46 1.82
CA CYS A 82 -8.88 9.33 1.60
C CYS A 82 -9.71 9.52 2.88
N PHE A 83 -9.24 9.01 4.03
CA PHE A 83 -9.91 9.28 5.30
C PHE A 83 -9.75 10.73 5.74
N LEU A 84 -8.57 11.31 5.53
CA LEU A 84 -8.30 12.70 5.86
C LEU A 84 -9.16 13.66 5.03
N SER A 85 -9.34 13.39 3.74
CA SER A 85 -10.20 14.18 2.86
C SER A 85 -11.67 14.12 3.30
N PHE A 86 -12.15 12.95 3.75
CA PHE A 86 -13.50 12.82 4.28
C PHE A 86 -13.69 13.63 5.57
N ILE A 87 -12.69 13.68 6.46
CA ILE A 87 -12.73 14.53 7.66
C ILE A 87 -12.80 16.01 7.27
N PHE A 88 -12.01 16.47 6.30
CA PHE A 88 -12.08 17.86 5.83
C PHE A 88 -13.44 18.20 5.23
N TRP A 89 -14.05 17.28 4.47
CA TRP A 89 -15.40 17.47 3.94
C TRP A 89 -16.46 17.55 5.05
N LEU A 90 -16.37 16.72 6.09
CA LEU A 90 -17.25 16.83 7.26
C LEU A 90 -17.11 18.18 7.97
N ILE A 91 -15.88 18.65 8.18
CA ILE A 91 -15.61 19.96 8.78
C ILE A 91 -16.25 21.06 7.93
N TYR A 92 -16.07 21.02 6.62
CA TYR A 92 -16.71 21.96 5.69
C TYR A 92 -18.24 21.93 5.83
N LYS A 93 -18.84 20.75 5.88
CA LYS A 93 -20.30 20.60 5.99
C LYS A 93 -20.87 21.18 7.30
N ILE A 94 -20.15 21.00 8.41
CA ILE A 94 -20.58 21.47 9.74
C ILE A 94 -20.33 22.98 9.89
N THR A 95 -19.11 23.42 9.60
CA THR A 95 -18.66 24.80 9.89
C THR A 95 -18.95 25.77 8.76
N ARG A 96 -19.26 25.27 7.55
CA ARG A 96 -19.32 26.03 6.30
C ARG A 96 -18.00 26.75 5.94
N VAL A 97 -16.90 26.40 6.59
CA VAL A 97 -15.56 26.93 6.31
C VAL A 97 -14.83 25.97 5.38
N ASN A 98 -14.44 26.47 4.20
CA ASN A 98 -13.66 25.70 3.25
C ASN A 98 -12.16 25.82 3.56
N VAL A 99 -11.69 24.98 4.49
CA VAL A 99 -10.27 24.94 4.93
C VAL A 99 -9.31 24.80 3.76
N ILE A 100 -9.70 24.02 2.74
CA ILE A 100 -8.89 23.79 1.54
C ILE A 100 -8.74 25.09 0.75
N GLN A 101 -9.85 25.78 0.47
CA GLN A 101 -9.82 27.08 -0.23
C GLN A 101 -9.04 28.14 0.56
N MET A 102 -9.17 28.16 1.88
CA MET A 102 -8.41 29.07 2.74
C MET A 102 -6.90 28.81 2.64
N ALA A 103 -6.49 27.54 2.52
CA ALA A 103 -5.10 27.18 2.27
C ALA A 103 -4.65 27.58 0.87
N PHE A 104 -5.43 27.34 -0.18
CA PHE A 104 -5.07 27.70 -1.57
C PHE A 104 -4.96 29.21 -1.81
N ASN A 105 -5.69 30.03 -1.04
CA ASN A 105 -5.64 31.49 -1.17
C ASN A 105 -4.32 32.11 -0.68
N ASN A 106 -3.50 31.39 0.09
CA ASN A 106 -2.26 31.91 0.63
C ASN A 106 -1.13 30.88 0.49
N MET A 107 -0.12 31.20 -0.32
CA MET A 107 1.01 30.31 -0.60
C MET A 107 1.76 29.83 0.65
N LEU A 108 1.87 30.66 1.69
CA LEU A 108 2.48 30.25 2.96
C LEU A 108 1.60 29.27 3.73
N VAL A 109 0.28 29.48 3.73
CA VAL A 109 -0.66 28.57 4.39
C VAL A 109 -0.71 27.24 3.65
N LEU A 110 -0.69 27.28 2.31
CA LEU A 110 -0.64 26.11 1.46
C LEU A 110 0.61 25.25 1.73
N SER A 111 1.79 25.88 1.82
CA SER A 111 3.04 25.15 2.08
C SER A 111 3.04 24.50 3.46
N ILE A 112 2.59 25.23 4.50
CA ILE A 112 2.44 24.68 5.86
C ILE A 112 1.44 23.51 5.86
N PHE A 113 0.32 23.65 5.16
CA PHE A 113 -0.70 22.61 5.06
C PHE A 113 -0.15 21.31 4.44
N PHE A 114 0.61 21.41 3.36
CA PHE A 114 1.27 20.24 2.75
C PHE A 114 2.28 19.58 3.69
N VAL A 115 3.09 20.36 4.41
CA VAL A 115 4.05 19.81 5.39
C VAL A 115 3.32 19.04 6.49
N ILE A 116 2.21 19.55 7.00
CA ILE A 116 1.39 18.88 8.01
C ILE A 116 0.84 17.56 7.46
N ILE A 117 0.30 17.55 6.24
CA ILE A 117 -0.19 16.31 5.61
C ILE A 117 0.92 15.27 5.48
N CYS A 118 2.08 15.66 4.94
CA CYS A 118 3.22 14.77 4.78
C CYS A 118 3.69 14.22 6.14
N ALA A 119 3.76 15.06 7.18
CA ALA A 119 4.13 14.65 8.52
C ALA A 119 3.12 13.64 9.11
N VAL A 120 1.81 13.89 8.96
CA VAL A 120 0.76 12.98 9.45
C VAL A 120 0.86 11.62 8.77
N ILE A 121 1.05 11.57 7.46
CA ILE A 121 1.20 10.33 6.70
C ILE A 121 2.47 9.58 7.15
N TYR A 122 3.60 10.30 7.23
CA TYR A 122 4.88 9.72 7.66
C TYR A 122 4.80 9.14 9.07
N ILE A 123 4.25 9.89 10.02
CA ILE A 123 4.13 9.46 11.42
C ILE A 123 3.21 8.24 11.51
N THR A 124 2.09 8.24 10.80
CA THR A 124 1.16 7.09 10.74
C THR A 124 1.88 5.84 10.23
N ASN A 125 2.54 5.93 9.08
CA ASN A 125 3.27 4.79 8.49
C ASN A 125 4.40 4.30 9.39
N TYR A 126 5.19 5.21 9.96
CA TYR A 126 6.26 4.86 10.87
C TYR A 126 5.72 4.14 12.11
N LEU A 127 4.68 4.67 12.77
CA LEU A 127 4.15 4.10 14.01
C LEU A 127 3.49 2.74 13.83
N PHE A 128 2.74 2.55 12.74
CA PHE A 128 1.95 1.34 12.51
C PHE A 128 2.70 0.24 11.76
N LEU A 129 3.60 0.58 10.83
CA LEU A 129 4.25 -0.38 9.93
C LEU A 129 5.73 -0.58 10.26
N PHE A 130 6.49 0.51 10.30
CA PHE A 130 7.95 0.41 10.29
C PHE A 130 8.62 0.42 11.66
N LYS A 131 7.93 0.91 12.70
CA LYS A 131 8.49 0.98 14.06
C LYS A 131 8.91 -0.41 14.52
N LYS A 132 10.23 -0.59 14.73
CA LYS A 132 10.84 -1.87 15.14
C LYS A 132 10.55 -3.03 14.18
N ASN A 133 10.49 -2.78 12.86
CA ASN A 133 10.21 -3.78 11.82
C ASN A 133 8.92 -4.59 12.08
N LYS A 134 7.89 -3.94 12.65
CA LYS A 134 6.60 -4.58 12.96
C LYS A 134 5.99 -5.31 11.76
N TYR A 135 6.10 -4.74 10.56
CA TYR A 135 5.53 -5.34 9.37
C TYR A 135 6.08 -6.76 9.12
N GLU A 136 7.38 -7.01 9.32
CA GLU A 136 7.98 -8.35 9.16
C GLU A 136 7.35 -9.35 10.14
N PHE A 137 7.17 -8.93 11.40
CA PHE A 137 6.52 -9.76 12.42
C PHE A 137 5.06 -10.10 12.03
N PHE A 138 4.31 -9.13 11.52
CA PHE A 138 2.94 -9.36 11.07
C PHE A 138 2.87 -10.26 9.83
N PHE A 139 3.83 -10.16 8.91
CA PHE A 139 3.91 -11.03 7.73
C PHE A 139 4.10 -12.49 8.14
N VAL A 140 5.04 -12.76 9.05
CA VAL A 140 5.23 -14.11 9.60
C VAL A 140 3.95 -14.60 10.24
N LYS A 141 3.33 -13.78 11.10
CA LYS A 141 2.09 -14.13 11.78
C LYS A 141 0.93 -14.43 10.83
N PHE A 142 0.73 -13.62 9.80
CA PHE A 142 -0.37 -13.82 8.86
C PHE A 142 -0.15 -15.05 7.96
N ASN A 143 1.10 -15.32 7.58
CA ASN A 143 1.46 -16.53 6.84
C ASN A 143 1.29 -17.80 7.69
N THR A 144 1.55 -17.72 9.02
CA THR A 144 1.33 -18.86 9.94
C THR A 144 -0.15 -19.08 10.23
N ASP A 145 -0.92 -18.00 10.45
CA ASP A 145 -2.34 -18.08 10.80
C ASP A 145 -3.19 -18.57 9.62
N LYS A 146 -2.74 -18.36 8.37
CA LYS A 146 -3.42 -18.76 7.12
C LYS A 146 -4.88 -18.31 6.99
N LYS A 147 -5.30 -17.28 7.73
CA LYS A 147 -6.65 -16.70 7.69
C LYS A 147 -6.83 -15.73 6.52
N TYR A 148 -6.33 -16.09 5.34
CA TYR A 148 -6.27 -15.21 4.17
C TYR A 148 -7.64 -14.66 3.78
N THR A 149 -8.68 -15.51 3.78
CA THR A 149 -10.06 -15.10 3.45
C THR A 149 -10.55 -13.96 4.36
N LEU A 150 -10.22 -14.01 5.66
CA LEU A 150 -10.59 -12.98 6.61
C LEU A 150 -9.81 -11.68 6.35
N TYR A 151 -8.50 -11.78 6.11
CA TYR A 151 -7.66 -10.60 5.84
C TYR A 151 -8.08 -9.90 4.54
N TYR A 152 -8.28 -10.65 3.46
CA TYR A 152 -8.76 -10.11 2.20
C TYR A 152 -10.22 -9.63 2.28
N GLY A 153 -11.06 -10.25 3.09
CA GLY A 153 -12.41 -9.76 3.38
C GLY A 153 -12.41 -8.38 4.04
N ILE A 154 -11.55 -8.17 5.04
CA ILE A 154 -11.36 -6.86 5.70
C ILE A 154 -10.80 -5.84 4.70
N PHE A 155 -9.81 -6.24 3.90
CA PHE A 155 -9.20 -5.38 2.88
C PHE A 155 -10.24 -4.91 1.86
N LEU A 156 -11.05 -5.82 1.34
CA LEU A 156 -12.06 -5.51 0.33
C LEU A 156 -13.20 -4.67 0.92
N PHE A 157 -13.63 -4.96 2.15
CA PHE A 157 -14.60 -4.12 2.86
C PHE A 157 -14.07 -2.69 3.06
N SER A 158 -12.80 -2.54 3.46
CA SER A 158 -12.15 -1.24 3.60
C SER A 158 -12.15 -0.46 2.29
N LEU A 159 -11.79 -1.11 1.19
CA LEU A 159 -11.80 -0.51 -0.15
C LEU A 159 -13.21 -0.06 -0.56
N THR A 160 -14.23 -0.91 -0.35
CA THR A 160 -15.62 -0.57 -0.65
C THR A 160 -16.10 0.63 0.16
N MET A 161 -15.76 0.69 1.45
CA MET A 161 -16.08 1.85 2.29
C MET A 161 -15.42 3.13 1.77
N GLN A 162 -14.18 3.07 1.28
CA GLN A 162 -13.53 4.23 0.67
C GLN A 162 -14.24 4.72 -0.59
N CYS A 163 -14.62 3.80 -1.47
CA CYS A 163 -15.40 4.14 -2.66
C CYS A 163 -16.72 4.81 -2.29
N ILE A 164 -17.42 4.31 -1.26
CA ILE A 164 -18.66 4.91 -0.76
C ILE A 164 -18.40 6.31 -0.20
N LEU A 165 -17.35 6.51 0.60
CA LEU A 165 -17.01 7.82 1.17
C LEU A 165 -16.69 8.84 0.08
N VAL A 166 -15.90 8.46 -0.92
CA VAL A 166 -15.58 9.32 -2.08
C VAL A 166 -16.85 9.63 -2.87
N TRP A 167 -17.71 8.64 -3.12
CA TRP A 167 -18.98 8.84 -3.80
C TRP A 167 -19.89 9.83 -3.07
N ILE A 168 -19.98 9.73 -1.74
CA ILE A 168 -20.74 10.66 -0.89
C ILE A 168 -20.16 12.08 -1.02
N MET A 169 -18.83 12.23 -0.94
CA MET A 169 -18.18 13.54 -1.07
C MET A 169 -18.42 14.21 -2.42
N ILE A 170 -18.54 13.42 -3.50
CA ILE A 170 -18.82 13.94 -4.84
C ILE A 170 -20.31 14.28 -5.01
N SER A 171 -21.20 13.52 -4.36
CA SER A 171 -22.66 13.63 -4.54
C SER A 171 -23.34 14.62 -3.59
N CYS A 172 -22.63 15.15 -2.57
CA CYS A 172 -23.18 16.01 -1.52
C CYS A 172 -22.28 17.21 -1.23
#